data_AF-K0TGW7-F1
#
_entry.id   AF-K0TGW7-F1
#
_cell.length_a   1.000
_cell.length_b   1.000
_cell.length_c   1.000
_cell.angle_alpha   90.00
_cell.angle_beta   90.00
_cell.angle_gamma   90.00
#
_symmetry.space_group_name_H-M   'P 1'
#
loop_
_entity.id
_entity.type
_entity.pdbx_description
1 polymer ?
#
loop_
_entity_poly.entity_id
_entity_poly.type
_entity_poly.pdbx_seq_one_letter_code
_entity_poly.pdbx_strand_id
1 'polypeptide(L)'
;CGPCKASKPQLEALAAQYSADSTTDVACGIIYEHVLGDEIQSYKIRAFPTYVLFNQTAEAGRISGVNFDGIKALVAQHCKSHDFGQGASLGGANAGNTISVEDARARRLARFGGGGNGNVPGSSKADDIVKDDADGGGEEECVYNDEDNDEEMKDAALPTADDEAATEEAKEDDKMDVDEPAAGKKESEKKDDNAAEVEMVDPTADLKEEDVKTLTEEYGFPLIRAQKGLLNGGGTVEGAASWLCEHLEDADIDEPIEKVPKKLGAVKSYRCVATGKLFTDMVAMEFYANKTGRTEFEECTEEKKPLTPEEKAAKIAEIKSLLKAKRMQREETEKTENVDREKQRRFMGKEMIKTREQMEIDQRKRMAQQRKKEKEAAIRERQRIKAELEKDKRERAANKGKLKSKLGVDGYNPDAIQYEVDEGGAGQEEGQENKKPKKAPPSVAKIDEYLAKVSSYRAGGDGGNCLKILKAYLGNVVKNPEELKFKKINMENKAYRTKVKPFLGAKNLLLAVGFAPSEDGSALVLDDDVDMTTVEMALKKVEESYEKYMK
;
A
#
# COMPACT_ATOMS: atom_id res chain seq x y z
N CYS A 1 3.26 -36.67 16.54
CA CYS A 1 2.95 -37.21 15.21
C CYS A 1 4.13 -37.01 14.24
N GLY A 2 4.23 -37.80 13.15
CA GLY A 2 5.29 -37.63 12.13
C GLY A 2 5.33 -36.23 11.49
N PRO A 3 4.19 -35.69 11.01
CA PRO A 3 4.10 -34.33 10.50
C PRO A 3 4.55 -33.25 11.51
N CYS A 4 4.21 -33.44 12.79
CA CYS A 4 4.58 -32.53 13.89
C CYS A 4 6.10 -32.47 14.11
N LYS A 5 6.79 -33.62 14.00
CA LYS A 5 8.25 -33.69 14.14
C LYS A 5 8.95 -33.04 12.95
N ALA A 6 8.40 -33.19 11.74
CA ALA A 6 8.94 -32.61 10.52
C ALA A 6 8.76 -31.07 10.47
N SER A 7 7.62 -30.55 10.92
CA SER A 7 7.33 -29.10 10.86
C SER A 7 7.93 -28.28 12.01
N LYS A 8 8.32 -28.92 13.13
CA LYS A 8 8.80 -28.23 14.34
C LYS A 8 9.98 -27.27 14.09
N PRO A 9 11.07 -27.64 13.38
CA PRO A 9 12.19 -26.72 13.17
C PRO A 9 11.81 -25.47 12.38
N GLN A 10 10.88 -25.62 11.41
CA GLN A 10 10.41 -24.51 10.59
C GLN A 10 9.51 -23.55 11.39
N LEU A 11 8.73 -24.06 12.35
CA LEU A 11 7.95 -23.23 13.28
C LEU A 11 8.83 -22.46 14.24
N GLU A 12 9.88 -23.11 14.78
CA GLU A 12 10.84 -22.45 15.67
C GLU A 12 11.60 -21.33 14.93
N ALA A 13 11.97 -21.56 13.66
CA ALA A 13 12.57 -20.51 12.81
C ALA A 13 11.60 -19.35 12.54
N LEU A 14 10.32 -19.63 12.27
CA LEU A 14 9.30 -18.61 12.05
C LEU A 14 9.01 -17.80 13.33
N ALA A 15 8.97 -18.46 14.48
CA ALA A 15 8.81 -17.80 15.78
C ALA A 15 10.01 -16.89 16.10
N ALA A 16 11.23 -17.33 15.79
CA ALA A 16 12.43 -16.51 15.96
C ALA A 16 12.39 -15.26 15.08
N GLN A 17 11.90 -15.36 13.83
CA GLN A 17 11.71 -14.21 12.95
C GLN A 17 10.72 -13.20 13.55
N TYR A 18 9.55 -13.65 14.01
CA TYR A 18 8.57 -12.74 14.62
C TYR A 18 9.05 -12.13 15.94
N SER A 19 9.90 -12.83 16.70
CA SER A 19 10.51 -12.26 17.91
C SER A 19 11.58 -11.20 17.62
N ALA A 20 12.20 -11.24 16.43
CA ALA A 20 13.18 -10.26 16.00
C ALA A 20 12.52 -9.02 15.36
N ASP A 21 11.36 -9.19 14.74
CA ASP A 21 10.59 -8.12 14.11
C ASP A 21 9.82 -7.30 15.15
N SER A 22 10.36 -6.13 15.53
CA SER A 22 9.75 -5.19 16.51
C SER A 22 8.41 -4.58 16.08
N THR A 23 7.94 -4.89 14.87
CA THR A 23 6.70 -4.35 14.29
C THR A 23 5.49 -5.27 14.49
N THR A 24 5.72 -6.53 14.86
CA THR A 24 4.69 -7.54 15.08
C THR A 24 4.74 -8.04 16.53
N ASP A 25 3.69 -7.75 17.30
CA ASP A 25 3.55 -8.25 18.66
C ASP A 25 2.90 -9.64 18.66
N VAL A 26 3.72 -10.69 18.50
CA VAL A 26 3.26 -12.09 18.45
C VAL A 26 4.15 -12.98 19.31
N ALA A 27 3.54 -13.62 20.32
CA ALA A 27 4.16 -14.67 21.10
C ALA A 27 3.74 -16.06 20.61
N CYS A 28 4.71 -16.92 20.31
CA CYS A 28 4.48 -18.30 19.86
C CYS A 28 4.71 -19.29 21.00
N GLY A 29 3.75 -20.17 21.26
CA GLY A 29 3.85 -21.25 22.25
C GLY A 29 3.57 -22.62 21.63
N ILE A 30 4.31 -23.65 22.07
CA ILE A 30 4.06 -25.04 21.68
C ILE A 30 3.43 -25.77 22.87
N ILE A 31 2.23 -26.30 22.67
CA ILE A 31 1.53 -27.09 23.67
C ILE A 31 1.45 -28.54 23.18
N TYR A 32 1.85 -29.47 24.04
CA TYR A 32 1.79 -30.90 23.76
C TYR A 32 0.48 -31.50 24.26
N GLU A 33 -0.02 -32.50 23.53
CA GLU A 33 -1.27 -33.21 23.83
C GLU A 33 -1.36 -33.71 25.29
N HIS A 34 -0.28 -34.25 25.84
CA HIS A 34 -0.25 -34.75 27.22
C HIS A 34 -0.43 -33.65 28.29
N VAL A 35 -0.24 -32.38 27.93
CA VAL A 35 -0.43 -31.23 28.83
C VAL A 35 -1.87 -30.76 28.85
N LEU A 36 -2.59 -30.90 27.73
CA LEU A 36 -3.99 -30.46 27.60
C LEU A 36 -5.00 -31.50 28.11
N GLY A 37 -4.65 -32.79 28.10
CA GLY A 37 -5.53 -33.86 28.61
C GLY A 37 -6.93 -33.82 27.97
N ASP A 38 -7.97 -33.72 28.80
CA ASP A 38 -9.37 -33.69 28.36
C ASP A 38 -9.81 -32.36 27.72
N GLU A 39 -9.03 -31.27 27.90
CA GLU A 39 -9.33 -29.96 27.31
C GLU A 39 -9.17 -29.94 25.78
N ILE A 40 -8.52 -30.94 25.20
CA ILE A 40 -8.39 -31.08 23.74
C ILE A 40 -9.76 -31.15 23.06
N GLN A 41 -10.75 -31.74 23.73
CA GLN A 41 -12.12 -31.85 23.23
C GLN A 41 -12.85 -30.50 23.28
N SER A 42 -12.60 -29.66 24.28
CA SER A 42 -13.21 -28.33 24.40
C SER A 42 -12.71 -27.40 23.29
N TYR A 43 -11.42 -27.47 22.96
CA TYR A 43 -10.81 -26.72 21.85
C TYR A 43 -11.04 -27.34 20.46
N LYS A 44 -11.80 -28.44 20.34
CA LYS A 44 -12.21 -29.09 19.08
C LYS A 44 -11.04 -29.39 18.13
N ILE A 45 -9.91 -29.85 18.64
CA ILE A 45 -8.74 -30.20 17.80
C ILE A 45 -9.02 -31.51 17.06
N ARG A 46 -9.10 -31.46 15.72
CA ARG A 46 -9.43 -32.62 14.86
C ARG A 46 -8.23 -33.21 14.09
N ALA A 47 -7.13 -32.47 14.01
CA ALA A 47 -5.93 -32.87 13.26
C ALA A 47 -4.67 -32.30 13.92
N PHE A 48 -3.56 -33.02 13.80
CA PHE A 48 -2.26 -32.58 14.31
C PHE A 48 -1.28 -32.33 13.15
N PRO A 49 -0.50 -31.23 13.15
CA PRO A 49 -0.57 -30.09 14.07
C PRO A 49 -1.77 -29.16 13.76
N THR A 50 -2.31 -28.48 14.79
CA THR A 50 -3.27 -27.39 14.64
C THR A 50 -2.68 -26.12 15.24
N TYR A 51 -2.80 -25.01 14.53
CA TYR A 51 -2.36 -23.68 14.95
C TYR A 51 -3.57 -22.82 15.24
N VAL A 52 -3.55 -22.12 16.37
CA VAL A 52 -4.63 -21.21 16.79
C VAL A 52 -3.98 -19.90 17.22
N LEU A 53 -4.45 -18.79 16.64
CA LEU A 53 -4.05 -17.46 17.08
C LEU A 53 -5.11 -16.90 18.01
N PHE A 54 -4.68 -16.49 19.20
CA PHE A 54 -5.51 -15.80 20.16
C PHE A 54 -5.16 -14.32 20.15
N ASN A 55 -6.18 -13.46 20.08
CA ASN A 55 -6.06 -12.06 20.42
C ASN A 55 -6.66 -11.89 21.82
N GLN A 56 -5.79 -11.73 22.82
CA GLN A 56 -6.17 -11.75 24.24
C GLN A 56 -6.94 -13.04 24.61
N THR A 57 -8.24 -12.96 24.84
CA THR A 57 -9.11 -14.09 25.21
C THR A 57 -9.95 -14.63 24.04
N ALA A 58 -9.88 -14.02 22.85
CA ALA A 58 -10.68 -14.39 21.69
C ALA A 58 -9.84 -15.17 20.64
N GLU A 59 -10.40 -16.27 20.11
CA GLU A 59 -9.81 -17.00 18.99
C GLU A 59 -9.96 -16.16 17.70
N ALA A 60 -8.84 -15.66 17.16
CA ALA A 60 -8.81 -14.85 15.95
C ALA A 60 -8.89 -15.72 14.68
N GLY A 61 -8.29 -16.91 14.73
CA GLY A 61 -8.39 -17.88 13.65
C GLY A 61 -7.57 -19.14 13.89
N ARG A 62 -7.85 -20.15 13.06
CA ARG A 62 -7.33 -21.52 13.21
C ARG A 62 -6.91 -22.11 11.87
N ILE A 63 -5.81 -22.84 11.89
CA ILE A 63 -5.27 -23.55 10.74
C ILE A 63 -4.97 -24.99 11.16
N SER A 64 -5.54 -25.96 10.43
CA SER A 64 -5.29 -27.39 10.65
C SER A 64 -4.30 -27.93 9.61
N GLY A 65 -3.33 -28.73 10.07
CA GLY A 65 -2.29 -29.31 9.22
C GLY A 65 -1.11 -28.36 8.99
N VAL A 66 -0.04 -28.89 8.41
CA VAL A 66 1.19 -28.11 8.15
C VAL A 66 0.93 -27.12 7.01
N ASN A 67 0.73 -25.85 7.36
CA ASN A 67 0.52 -24.76 6.40
C ASN A 67 1.15 -23.46 6.92
N PHE A 68 2.39 -23.18 6.50
CA PHE A 68 3.14 -22.00 6.94
C PHE A 68 2.65 -20.70 6.30
N ASP A 69 2.19 -20.75 5.06
CA ASP A 69 1.69 -19.56 4.35
C ASP A 69 0.39 -19.05 4.97
N GLY A 70 -0.47 -19.98 5.41
CA GLY A 70 -1.64 -19.66 6.20
C GLY A 70 -1.30 -18.95 7.51
N ILE A 71 -0.28 -19.44 8.24
CA ILE A 71 0.14 -18.84 9.52
C ILE A 71 0.64 -17.40 9.29
N LYS A 72 1.47 -17.20 8.26
CA LYS A 72 1.98 -15.87 7.90
C LYS A 72 0.86 -14.90 7.53
N ALA A 73 -0.13 -15.35 6.76
CA ALA A 73 -1.28 -14.54 6.39
C ALA A 73 -2.13 -14.16 7.61
N LEU A 74 -2.34 -15.11 8.53
CA LEU A 74 -3.14 -14.91 9.74
C LEU A 74 -2.48 -13.89 10.69
N VAL A 75 -1.16 -13.98 10.87
CA VAL A 75 -0.36 -13.03 11.65
C VAL A 75 -0.39 -11.65 11.00
N ALA A 76 -0.17 -11.56 9.68
CA ALA A 76 -0.18 -10.29 8.96
C ALA A 76 -1.54 -9.58 9.00
N GLN A 77 -2.65 -10.34 9.13
CA GLN A 77 -3.99 -9.78 9.22
C GLN A 77 -4.33 -9.25 10.62
N HIS A 78 -3.93 -9.96 11.67
CA HIS A 78 -4.39 -9.71 13.03
C HIS A 78 -3.36 -9.01 13.95
N CYS A 79 -2.08 -9.01 13.59
CA CYS A 79 -0.98 -8.55 14.46
C CYS A 79 -0.31 -7.26 13.97
N LYS A 80 -0.97 -6.47 13.09
CA LYS A 80 -0.52 -5.12 12.77
C LYS A 80 -0.70 -4.26 14.02
N SER A 81 0.38 -3.60 14.45
CA SER A 81 0.36 -2.69 15.59
C SER A 81 -0.81 -1.70 15.47
N HIS A 82 -1.56 -1.58 16.56
CA HIS A 82 -2.54 -0.52 16.71
C HIS A 82 -1.75 0.80 16.72
N ASP A 83 -1.91 1.59 15.66
CA ASP A 83 -1.36 2.94 15.57
C ASP A 83 -2.11 3.79 16.61
N PHE A 84 -1.60 3.79 17.84
CA PHE A 84 -2.08 4.68 18.90
C PHE A 84 -1.68 6.08 18.48
N GLY A 85 -2.64 6.81 17.89
CA GLY A 85 -2.51 8.19 17.47
C GLY A 85 -1.83 9.03 18.54
N GLN A 86 -0.56 9.33 18.31
CA GLN A 86 0.24 10.14 19.19
C GLN A 86 -0.08 11.61 18.89
N GLY A 87 -0.88 12.21 19.78
CA GLY A 87 -0.82 13.63 20.12
C GLY A 87 -1.27 14.63 19.06
N ALA A 88 -2.37 15.32 19.37
CA ALA A 88 -2.64 16.64 18.82
C ALA A 88 -1.48 17.59 19.17
N SER A 89 -0.59 17.85 18.21
CA SER A 89 0.29 19.02 18.21
C SER A 89 -0.23 20.00 17.18
N LEU A 90 -0.74 21.12 17.67
CA LEU A 90 -1.18 22.26 16.88
C LEU A 90 0.03 22.92 16.23
N GLY A 91 0.04 22.99 14.90
CA GLY A 91 0.88 23.92 14.15
C GLY A 91 2.16 23.31 13.56
N GLY A 92 2.21 23.22 12.23
CA GLY A 92 3.42 22.91 11.49
C GLY A 92 3.13 22.17 10.19
N ALA A 93 3.58 22.75 9.07
CA ALA A 93 3.24 22.35 7.72
C ALA A 93 3.55 20.86 7.42
N ASN A 94 2.59 20.21 6.75
CA ASN A 94 2.64 18.80 6.41
C ASN A 94 3.54 18.57 5.17
N ALA A 95 4.76 18.09 5.40
CA ALA A 95 5.63 17.50 4.39
C ALA A 95 5.68 15.99 4.64
N GLY A 96 5.25 15.19 3.66
CA GLY A 96 5.44 13.72 3.73
C GLY A 96 4.27 12.86 3.27
N ASN A 97 3.56 13.22 2.21
CA ASN A 97 2.92 12.23 1.36
C ASN A 97 3.60 12.34 -0.01
N THR A 98 4.51 11.42 -0.33
CA THR A 98 5.21 11.38 -1.61
C THR A 98 4.27 10.87 -2.70
N ILE A 99 3.32 11.73 -3.05
CA ILE A 99 2.55 11.64 -4.29
C ILE A 99 3.50 12.01 -5.42
N SER A 100 3.60 11.20 -6.47
CA SER A 100 4.43 11.54 -7.63
C SER A 100 3.99 12.88 -8.23
N VAL A 101 4.94 13.65 -8.76
CA VAL A 101 4.70 15.00 -9.31
C VAL A 101 3.60 14.99 -10.39
N GLU A 102 3.46 13.87 -11.09
CA GLU A 102 2.44 13.63 -12.12
C GLU A 102 1.03 13.48 -11.52
N ASP A 103 0.89 12.73 -10.43
CA ASP A 103 -0.41 12.52 -9.76
C ASP A 103 -0.87 13.80 -9.03
N ALA A 104 0.07 14.61 -8.52
CA ALA A 104 -0.23 15.91 -7.94
C ALA A 104 -0.70 16.92 -9.01
N ARG A 105 -0.16 16.85 -10.23
CA ARG A 105 -0.58 17.70 -11.37
C ARG A 105 -1.95 17.28 -11.91
N ALA A 106 -2.21 15.98 -12.03
CA ALA A 106 -3.49 15.44 -12.46
C ALA A 106 -4.63 15.81 -11.49
N ARG A 107 -4.38 15.73 -10.18
CA ARG A 107 -5.35 16.11 -9.14
C ARG A 107 -5.65 17.62 -9.10
N ARG A 108 -4.67 18.47 -9.44
CA ARG A 108 -4.88 19.92 -9.57
C ARG A 108 -5.69 20.27 -10.83
N LEU A 109 -5.41 19.63 -11.96
CA LEU A 109 -6.23 19.80 -13.18
C LEU A 109 -7.68 19.34 -12.99
N ALA A 110 -7.89 18.23 -12.28
CA ALA A 110 -9.23 17.71 -12.00
C ALA A 110 -10.06 18.61 -11.06
N ARG A 111 -9.40 19.44 -10.21
CA ARG A 111 -10.08 20.32 -9.26
C ARG A 111 -10.51 21.66 -9.88
N PHE A 112 -9.91 22.06 -11.01
CA PHE A 112 -10.26 23.28 -11.75
C PHE A 112 -11.23 23.04 -12.92
N GLY A 113 -11.45 21.78 -13.33
CA GLY A 113 -12.32 21.44 -14.45
C GLY A 113 -13.70 20.96 -14.02
N GLY A 114 -14.58 21.86 -13.56
CA GLY A 114 -15.94 21.50 -13.18
C GLY A 114 -16.90 22.67 -13.06
N GLY A 115 -17.34 23.23 -14.20
CA GLY A 115 -18.61 23.96 -14.31
C GLY A 115 -18.56 25.25 -15.13
N GLY A 116 -19.16 25.25 -16.32
CA GLY A 116 -19.48 26.48 -17.05
C GLY A 116 -19.68 26.29 -18.56
N ASN A 117 -20.94 26.16 -18.97
CA ASN A 117 -21.41 26.17 -20.36
C ASN A 117 -21.02 27.49 -21.08
N GLY A 118 -20.52 27.42 -22.31
CA GLY A 118 -20.15 28.60 -23.09
C GLY A 118 -19.90 28.31 -24.57
N ASN A 119 -20.99 28.31 -25.33
CA ASN A 119 -21.16 28.59 -26.75
C ASN A 119 -19.91 28.93 -27.61
N VAL A 120 -19.76 28.22 -28.74
CA VAL A 120 -18.79 28.48 -29.81
C VAL A 120 -19.47 29.21 -30.97
N PRO A 121 -18.82 30.19 -31.63
CA PRO A 121 -19.13 30.49 -33.01
C PRO A 121 -17.88 30.42 -33.92
N GLY A 122 -17.92 29.51 -34.90
CA GLY A 122 -17.88 29.87 -36.33
C GLY A 122 -16.54 30.04 -37.08
N SER A 123 -16.40 29.18 -38.11
CA SER A 123 -15.71 29.38 -39.42
C SER A 123 -14.19 29.11 -39.47
N SER A 124 -13.58 28.54 -40.52
CA SER A 124 -14.02 28.20 -41.89
C SER A 124 -13.04 27.22 -42.58
N LYS A 125 -13.60 26.35 -43.44
CA LYS A 125 -13.13 25.83 -44.76
C LYS A 125 -11.75 25.21 -44.98
N ALA A 126 -11.80 24.02 -45.60
CA ALA A 126 -11.22 23.61 -46.91
C ALA A 126 -10.86 22.11 -46.83
N ASP A 127 -11.03 21.23 -47.80
CA ASP A 127 -11.78 21.14 -49.07
C ASP A 127 -11.84 19.63 -49.41
N ASP A 128 -12.79 19.26 -50.25
CA ASP A 128 -13.00 17.94 -50.87
C ASP A 128 -11.74 17.26 -51.45
N ILE A 129 -11.74 15.91 -51.52
CA ILE A 129 -11.58 15.12 -52.76
C ILE A 129 -11.85 13.62 -52.49
N VAL A 130 -12.99 13.18 -53.03
CA VAL A 130 -13.29 11.99 -53.87
C VAL A 130 -12.87 10.58 -53.41
N LYS A 131 -13.92 9.75 -53.27
CA LYS A 131 -13.99 8.28 -53.33
C LYS A 131 -13.40 7.72 -54.62
N ASP A 132 -12.82 6.51 -54.55
CA ASP A 132 -13.10 5.49 -55.56
C ASP A 132 -13.16 4.11 -54.90
N ASP A 133 -14.20 3.38 -55.28
CA ASP A 133 -14.62 2.05 -54.85
C ASP A 133 -13.74 0.93 -55.48
N ALA A 134 -13.51 -0.17 -54.77
CA ALA A 134 -13.39 -1.50 -55.39
C ALA A 134 -13.55 -2.65 -54.36
N ASP A 135 -14.51 -3.50 -54.69
CA ASP A 135 -14.95 -4.77 -54.11
C ASP A 135 -13.89 -5.89 -54.19
N GLY A 136 -14.03 -6.95 -53.39
CA GLY A 136 -13.29 -8.20 -53.60
C GLY A 136 -13.01 -9.01 -52.34
N GLY A 137 -13.88 -9.97 -52.02
CA GLY A 137 -13.65 -11.00 -51.00
C GLY A 137 -12.58 -12.03 -51.36
N GLY A 138 -12.05 -12.72 -50.35
CA GLY A 138 -11.09 -13.80 -50.52
C GLY A 138 -10.66 -14.38 -49.17
N GLU A 139 -11.06 -15.61 -48.94
CA GLU A 139 -10.82 -16.44 -47.77
C GLU A 139 -9.44 -17.10 -47.94
N GLU A 140 -8.46 -16.82 -47.08
CA GLU A 140 -7.22 -17.61 -47.03
C GLU A 140 -6.77 -17.91 -45.59
N GLU A 141 -6.63 -19.21 -45.37
CA GLU A 141 -6.21 -19.97 -44.21
C GLU A 141 -4.70 -19.80 -43.98
N CYS A 142 -4.28 -19.19 -42.86
CA CYS A 142 -2.87 -19.16 -42.48
C CYS A 142 -2.50 -20.40 -41.62
N VAL A 143 -1.94 -21.40 -42.30
CA VAL A 143 -1.23 -22.54 -41.74
C VAL A 143 0.09 -22.04 -41.14
N TYR A 144 0.29 -22.24 -39.83
CA TYR A 144 1.62 -22.11 -39.21
C TYR A 144 2.38 -23.41 -39.44
N ASN A 145 3.46 -23.33 -40.23
CA ASN A 145 4.49 -24.36 -40.27
C ASN A 145 5.66 -23.89 -39.40
N ASP A 146 5.88 -24.62 -38.31
CA ASP A 146 7.14 -24.67 -37.58
C ASP A 146 8.15 -25.45 -38.43
N GLU A 147 9.29 -24.85 -38.77
CA GLU A 147 10.53 -25.58 -39.01
C GLU A 147 11.69 -24.83 -38.39
N ASP A 148 12.29 -25.49 -37.40
CA ASP A 148 13.53 -25.17 -36.72
C ASP A 148 14.71 -25.06 -37.71
N ASN A 149 15.62 -24.13 -37.46
CA ASN A 149 17.03 -24.44 -37.66
C ASN A 149 17.88 -23.69 -36.62
N ASP A 150 18.43 -24.49 -35.70
CA ASP A 150 19.53 -24.15 -34.82
C ASP A 150 20.76 -23.76 -35.64
N GLU A 151 21.47 -22.69 -35.27
CA GLU A 151 22.94 -22.74 -35.23
C GLU A 151 23.54 -21.63 -34.37
N GLU A 152 24.56 -22.05 -33.63
CA GLU A 152 25.13 -21.44 -32.44
C GLU A 152 26.32 -20.52 -32.76
N MET A 153 26.44 -19.47 -31.97
CA MET A 153 27.65 -18.72 -31.59
C MET A 153 28.45 -17.91 -32.64
N LYS A 154 28.76 -16.65 -32.29
CA LYS A 154 30.06 -16.27 -31.68
C LYS A 154 30.17 -14.76 -31.41
N ASP A 155 30.92 -14.47 -30.36
CA ASP A 155 31.33 -13.17 -29.84
C ASP A 155 31.97 -12.22 -30.87
N ALA A 156 31.82 -10.91 -30.65
CA ALA A 156 32.92 -9.97 -30.37
C ALA A 156 32.64 -8.53 -30.85
N ALA A 157 33.00 -7.60 -29.96
CA ALA A 157 33.64 -6.31 -30.22
C ALA A 157 32.96 -5.28 -31.14
N LEU A 158 32.47 -4.23 -30.48
CA LEU A 158 32.28 -2.89 -31.05
C LEU A 158 33.63 -2.30 -31.47
N PRO A 159 33.76 -1.72 -32.68
CA PRO A 159 34.90 -0.88 -33.04
C PRO A 159 34.66 0.59 -32.66
N THR A 160 35.73 1.21 -32.18
CA THR A 160 35.94 2.65 -32.03
C THR A 160 36.22 3.30 -33.38
N ALA A 161 35.74 4.53 -33.60
CA ALA A 161 36.39 5.49 -34.49
C ALA A 161 35.94 6.92 -34.13
N ASP A 162 36.96 7.77 -33.97
CA ASP A 162 36.95 9.20 -33.77
C ASP A 162 36.39 9.96 -34.98
N ASP A 163 35.88 11.18 -34.76
CA ASP A 163 36.13 12.32 -35.65
C ASP A 163 35.81 13.65 -34.94
N GLU A 164 36.83 14.50 -34.87
CA GLU A 164 36.79 15.91 -34.45
C GLU A 164 36.41 16.82 -35.64
N ALA A 165 35.64 17.88 -35.39
CA ALA A 165 35.76 19.13 -36.14
C ALA A 165 35.21 20.32 -35.33
N ALA A 166 36.07 21.33 -35.17
CA ALA A 166 35.87 22.58 -34.46
C ALA A 166 34.94 23.57 -35.19
N THR A 167 34.44 24.58 -34.45
CA THR A 167 34.47 26.00 -34.87
C THR A 167 34.19 26.96 -33.70
N GLU A 168 35.02 28.01 -33.68
CA GLU A 168 35.08 29.29 -32.95
C GLU A 168 33.72 30.06 -32.89
N GLU A 169 33.45 31.12 -32.11
CA GLU A 169 34.26 32.17 -31.46
C GLU A 169 33.40 33.05 -30.51
N ALA A 170 34.09 33.82 -29.64
CA ALA A 170 33.81 35.21 -29.20
C ALA A 170 32.96 35.59 -27.95
N LYS A 171 33.69 36.25 -27.00
CA LYS A 171 33.41 37.54 -26.29
C LYS A 171 32.28 37.59 -25.23
N GLU A 172 32.31 38.38 -24.15
CA GLU A 172 33.23 39.33 -23.47
C GLU A 172 32.58 39.64 -22.09
N ASP A 173 33.41 40.02 -21.10
CA ASP A 173 33.16 40.97 -19.99
C ASP A 173 32.04 40.75 -18.93
N ASP A 174 32.38 40.79 -17.64
CA ASP A 174 32.48 42.06 -16.89
C ASP A 174 33.03 41.85 -15.46
N LYS A 175 33.69 42.88 -14.95
CA LYS A 175 34.53 42.96 -13.74
C LYS A 175 33.86 43.86 -12.71
N MET A 176 33.92 43.56 -11.41
CA MET A 176 33.78 44.49 -10.27
C MET A 176 33.83 43.69 -8.97
N ASP A 177 34.23 44.21 -7.81
CA ASP A 177 35.41 44.99 -7.45
C ASP A 177 35.67 44.63 -5.97
N VAL A 178 36.89 44.89 -5.50
CA VAL A 178 37.35 44.65 -4.14
C VAL A 178 36.71 45.65 -3.17
N ASP A 179 36.35 45.22 -1.96
CA ASP A 179 36.45 46.10 -0.79
C ASP A 179 36.74 45.32 0.49
N GLU A 180 37.93 45.61 1.02
CA GLU A 180 38.40 45.41 2.38
C GLU A 180 37.85 46.55 3.27
N PRO A 181 37.75 46.37 4.60
CA PRO A 181 38.34 47.44 5.40
C PRO A 181 39.17 46.99 6.61
N ALA A 182 40.12 47.88 6.87
CA ALA A 182 41.18 47.92 7.85
C ALA A 182 40.76 47.95 9.34
N ALA A 183 41.62 47.30 10.13
CA ALA A 183 42.26 47.70 11.38
C ALA A 183 41.75 48.90 12.22
N GLY A 184 41.67 48.65 13.53
CA GLY A 184 41.84 49.66 14.59
C GLY A 184 42.56 49.07 15.80
N LYS A 185 43.84 49.42 15.99
CA LYS A 185 44.62 49.22 17.23
C LYS A 185 44.31 50.33 18.23
N LYS A 186 44.33 50.03 19.54
CA LYS A 186 44.95 50.89 20.56
C LYS A 186 45.53 50.04 21.70
N GLU A 187 46.75 50.41 22.05
CA GLU A 187 47.67 49.83 23.04
C GLU A 187 47.24 50.13 24.48
N SER A 188 47.64 49.28 25.42
CA SER A 188 48.47 49.69 26.55
C SER A 188 49.14 48.50 27.26
N GLU A 189 50.25 48.79 27.91
CA GLU A 189 51.37 47.91 28.25
C GLU A 189 51.21 46.98 29.46
N LYS A 190 52.18 46.04 29.52
CA LYS A 190 52.59 45.10 30.57
C LYS A 190 52.52 45.60 32.02
N LYS A 191 52.25 44.66 32.94
CA LYS A 191 53.23 44.21 33.96
C LYS A 191 52.86 42.86 34.55
N ASP A 192 53.81 41.92 34.45
CA ASP A 192 53.92 40.75 35.30
C ASP A 192 54.25 41.21 36.74
N ASP A 193 53.67 40.57 37.76
CA ASP A 193 54.40 40.00 38.90
C ASP A 193 53.46 39.30 39.87
N ASN A 194 53.99 38.24 40.47
CA ASN A 194 53.37 37.16 41.19
C ASN A 194 53.10 37.52 42.67
N ALA A 195 51.87 37.39 43.17
CA ALA A 195 51.59 37.18 44.60
C ALA A 195 50.12 36.74 44.79
N ALA A 196 49.92 35.66 45.54
CA ALA A 196 48.62 35.18 45.95
C ALA A 196 47.94 36.19 46.88
N GLU A 197 46.81 36.75 46.45
CA GLU A 197 45.76 37.25 47.33
C GLU A 197 44.44 36.57 46.92
N VAL A 198 43.80 35.91 47.87
CA VAL A 198 42.49 35.30 47.66
C VAL A 198 41.47 36.43 47.65
N GLU A 199 40.98 36.82 46.46
CA GLU A 199 39.88 37.77 46.35
C GLU A 199 38.63 37.20 47.05
N MET A 200 38.26 37.82 48.17
CA MET A 200 37.01 37.56 48.88
C MET A 200 35.87 38.24 48.10
N VAL A 201 35.12 37.47 47.31
CA VAL A 201 34.01 37.97 46.48
C VAL A 201 32.73 37.98 47.32
N ASP A 202 31.95 39.06 47.19
CA ASP A 202 30.62 39.15 47.80
C ASP A 202 29.62 38.32 46.98
N PRO A 203 29.08 37.20 47.51
CA PRO A 203 28.21 36.30 46.74
C PRO A 203 26.89 36.95 46.31
N THR A 204 26.53 38.07 46.94
CA THR A 204 25.30 38.80 46.63
C THR A 204 25.36 39.57 45.31
N ALA A 205 26.54 39.80 44.74
CA ALA A 205 26.72 40.55 43.50
C ALA A 205 26.25 39.79 42.24
N ASP A 206 26.25 38.46 42.27
CA ASP A 206 25.84 37.60 41.15
C ASP A 206 24.33 37.27 41.18
N LEU A 207 23.60 37.75 42.20
CA LEU A 207 22.16 37.53 42.33
C LEU A 207 21.38 38.46 41.38
N LYS A 208 20.33 37.92 40.76
CA LYS A 208 19.41 38.70 39.92
C LYS A 208 18.57 39.63 40.80
N GLU A 209 18.69 40.92 40.55
CA GLU A 209 17.98 41.96 41.31
C GLU A 209 16.44 41.79 41.24
N GLU A 210 15.92 41.26 40.13
CA GLU A 210 14.50 40.98 39.92
C GLU A 210 13.95 39.90 40.86
N ASP A 211 14.71 38.82 41.06
CA ASP A 211 14.30 37.71 41.94
C ASP A 211 14.36 38.12 43.42
N VAL A 212 15.35 38.96 43.78
CA VAL A 212 15.44 39.57 45.11
C VAL A 212 14.23 40.48 45.36
N LYS A 213 13.89 41.35 44.41
CA LYS A 213 12.70 42.23 44.50
C LYS A 213 11.41 41.44 44.64
N THR A 214 11.25 40.37 43.85
CA THR A 214 10.07 39.49 43.91
C THR A 214 9.90 38.89 45.31
N LEU A 215 10.97 38.36 45.90
CA LEU A 215 10.93 37.79 47.26
C LEU A 215 10.70 38.86 48.34
N THR A 216 11.19 40.09 48.15
CA THR A 216 11.00 41.17 49.13
C THR A 216 9.64 41.87 49.03
N GLU A 217 9.13 42.12 47.82
CA GLU A 217 7.92 42.92 47.58
C GLU A 217 6.67 42.04 47.50
N GLU A 218 6.73 40.89 46.83
CA GLU A 218 5.56 40.01 46.66
C GLU A 218 5.41 39.00 47.80
N TYR A 219 6.52 38.41 48.25
CA TYR A 219 6.52 37.41 49.34
C TYR A 219 6.80 38.03 50.72
N GLY A 220 7.24 39.29 50.78
CA GLY A 220 7.43 40.04 52.02
C GLY A 220 8.63 39.62 52.87
N PHE A 221 9.62 38.92 52.31
CA PHE A 221 10.81 38.52 53.04
C PHE A 221 11.79 39.70 53.22
N PRO A 222 12.48 39.83 54.37
CA PRO A 222 13.57 40.80 54.53
C PRO A 222 14.70 40.56 53.52
N LEU A 223 15.38 41.65 53.09
CA LEU A 223 16.41 41.60 52.04
C LEU A 223 17.49 40.54 52.28
N ILE A 224 17.97 40.42 53.52
CA ILE A 224 19.02 39.47 53.90
C ILE A 224 18.51 38.02 53.75
N ARG A 225 17.25 37.76 54.13
CA ARG A 225 16.60 36.45 53.98
C ARG A 225 16.39 36.11 52.51
N ALA A 226 15.90 37.06 51.72
CA ALA A 226 15.72 36.88 50.28
C ALA A 226 17.05 36.54 49.58
N GLN A 227 18.13 37.24 49.92
CA GLN A 227 19.46 36.98 49.39
C GLN A 227 20.03 35.62 49.85
N LYS A 228 19.92 35.27 51.14
CA LYS A 228 20.38 33.98 51.69
C LYS A 228 19.58 32.80 51.10
N GLY A 229 18.27 32.97 50.93
CA GLY A 229 17.39 32.02 50.28
C GLY A 229 17.75 31.80 48.81
N LEU A 230 18.05 32.86 48.05
CA LEU A 230 18.48 32.72 46.65
C LEU A 230 19.85 32.05 46.51
N LEU A 231 20.77 32.31 47.43
CA LEU A 231 22.09 31.68 47.43
C LEU A 231 22.01 30.17 47.73
N ASN A 232 21.16 29.76 48.66
CA ASN A 232 21.02 28.35 49.05
C ASN A 232 19.95 27.58 48.25
N GLY A 233 18.99 28.28 47.66
CA GLY A 233 17.88 27.74 46.85
C GLY A 233 18.19 27.62 45.36
N GLY A 234 19.47 27.65 44.96
CA GLY A 234 19.90 27.44 43.58
C GLY A 234 19.60 28.60 42.63
N GLY A 235 19.39 29.82 43.13
CA GLY A 235 19.19 31.03 42.33
C GLY A 235 17.82 31.14 41.66
N THR A 236 16.79 30.49 42.20
CA THR A 236 15.39 30.61 41.74
C THR A 236 14.49 31.09 42.87
N VAL A 237 13.42 31.84 42.54
CA VAL A 237 12.46 32.38 43.52
C VAL A 237 11.77 31.26 44.32
N GLU A 238 11.34 30.20 43.65
CA GLU A 238 10.64 29.07 44.28
C GLU A 238 11.56 28.25 45.19
N GLY A 239 12.80 27.99 44.74
CA GLY A 239 13.81 27.30 45.55
C GLY A 239 14.21 28.11 46.78
N ALA A 240 14.32 29.43 46.63
CA ALA A 240 14.58 30.34 47.73
C ALA A 240 13.43 30.38 48.75
N ALA A 241 12.18 30.41 48.28
CA ALA A 241 11.00 30.40 49.16
C ALA A 241 10.90 29.08 49.95
N SER A 242 11.15 27.93 49.29
CA SER A 242 11.16 26.62 49.95
C SER A 242 12.24 26.53 51.02
N TRP A 243 13.47 26.95 50.70
CA TRP A 243 14.58 26.95 51.65
C TRP A 243 14.30 27.87 52.83
N LEU A 244 13.75 29.07 52.57
CA LEU A 244 13.37 30.00 53.61
C LEU A 244 12.33 29.41 54.54
N CYS A 245 11.26 28.79 54.04
CA CYS A 245 10.21 28.15 54.85
C CYS A 245 10.76 27.12 55.84
N GLU A 246 11.76 26.35 55.43
CA GLU A 246 12.37 25.30 56.25
C GLU A 246 13.30 25.85 57.34
N HIS A 247 13.87 27.04 57.13
CA HIS A 247 14.90 27.61 57.99
C HIS A 247 14.41 28.85 58.76
N LEU A 248 13.14 29.27 58.63
CA LEU A 248 12.58 30.52 59.21
C LEU A 248 12.81 30.72 60.72
N GLU A 249 13.03 29.63 61.47
CA GLU A 249 13.21 29.64 62.92
C GLU A 249 14.69 29.62 63.36
N ASP A 250 15.62 29.55 62.42
CA ASP A 250 17.05 29.50 62.72
C ASP A 250 17.56 30.86 63.22
N ALA A 251 18.31 30.85 64.32
CA ALA A 251 18.78 32.07 64.99
C ALA A 251 19.78 32.88 64.13
N ASP A 252 20.42 32.27 63.13
CA ASP A 252 21.41 32.86 62.22
C ASP A 252 20.81 33.36 60.90
N ILE A 253 19.49 33.25 60.69
CA ILE A 253 18.87 33.63 59.42
C ILE A 253 18.98 35.12 59.09
N ASP A 254 19.04 35.98 60.11
CA ASP A 254 19.17 37.43 60.00
C ASP A 254 20.62 37.92 60.12
N GLU A 255 21.60 37.00 60.21
CA GLU A 255 23.01 37.37 60.26
C GLU A 255 23.52 37.84 58.89
N PRO A 256 24.39 38.87 58.85
CA PRO A 256 24.98 39.36 57.61
C PRO A 256 25.75 38.26 56.85
N ILE A 257 25.55 38.19 55.53
CA ILE A 257 26.17 37.18 54.66
C ILE A 257 27.70 37.37 54.65
N GLU A 258 28.44 36.34 55.08
CA GLU A 258 29.89 36.34 55.07
C GLU A 258 30.45 36.17 53.64
N LYS A 259 31.52 36.90 53.33
CA LYS A 259 32.21 36.81 52.03
C LYS A 259 32.98 35.49 51.95
N VAL A 260 32.78 34.72 50.88
CA VAL A 260 33.46 33.43 50.67
C VAL A 260 34.52 33.51 49.57
N PRO A 261 35.63 32.75 49.67
CA PRO A 261 36.62 32.66 48.61
C PRO A 261 36.07 31.92 47.38
N LYS A 262 36.33 32.46 46.18
CA LYS A 262 35.90 31.90 44.88
C LYS A 262 36.32 30.43 44.77
N LYS A 263 35.38 29.49 44.58
CA LYS A 263 35.67 28.05 44.41
C LYS A 263 36.67 27.81 43.26
N LEU A 264 37.92 27.57 43.61
CA LEU A 264 38.98 27.06 42.74
C LEU A 264 38.90 25.53 42.69
N GLY A 265 38.22 25.01 41.67
CA GLY A 265 38.11 23.56 41.43
C GLY A 265 37.79 23.21 39.98
N ALA A 266 38.23 24.01 39.01
CA ALA A 266 37.99 23.74 37.59
C ALA A 266 39.08 22.83 37.02
N VAL A 267 38.68 21.62 36.61
CA VAL A 267 39.50 20.68 35.83
C VAL A 267 39.93 21.36 34.53
N LYS A 268 41.22 21.31 34.21
CA LYS A 268 41.81 22.07 33.08
C LYS A 268 41.83 21.28 31.76
N SER A 269 41.96 19.95 31.81
CA SER A 269 41.87 19.07 30.64
C SER A 269 41.61 17.61 31.03
N TYR A 270 41.27 16.78 30.05
CA TYR A 270 41.09 15.34 30.23
C TYR A 270 42.11 14.55 29.41
N ARG A 271 42.78 13.57 30.00
CA ARG A 271 43.79 12.70 29.37
C ARG A 271 43.22 11.29 29.20
N CYS A 272 43.31 10.71 28.01
CA CYS A 272 43.07 9.27 27.88
C CYS A 272 44.26 8.49 28.43
N VAL A 273 44.05 7.58 29.38
CA VAL A 273 45.11 6.80 30.06
C VAL A 273 45.89 5.95 29.05
N ALA A 274 45.17 5.30 28.14
CA ALA A 274 45.77 4.37 27.19
C ALA A 274 46.52 5.05 26.02
N THR A 275 46.27 6.34 25.74
CA THR A 275 46.88 7.02 24.58
C THR A 275 47.58 8.34 24.91
N GLY A 276 47.47 8.82 26.14
CA GLY A 276 48.07 10.09 26.60
C GLY A 276 47.51 11.33 25.92
N LYS A 277 46.45 11.22 25.10
CA LYS A 277 45.87 12.36 24.38
C LYS A 277 45.10 13.27 25.33
N LEU A 278 45.40 14.57 25.26
CA LEU A 278 44.72 15.62 26.02
C LEU A 278 43.55 16.23 25.23
N PHE A 279 42.40 16.28 25.88
CA PHE A 279 41.12 16.82 25.43
C PHE A 279 40.76 18.04 26.28
N THR A 280 40.25 19.08 25.62
CA THR A 280 39.89 20.36 26.25
C THR A 280 38.44 20.42 26.72
N ASP A 281 37.59 19.53 26.20
CA ASP A 281 36.14 19.55 26.42
C ASP A 281 35.62 18.11 26.52
N MET A 282 34.58 17.89 27.32
CA MET A 282 33.92 16.60 27.51
C MET A 282 33.36 16.06 26.18
N VAL A 283 32.86 16.93 25.29
CA VAL A 283 32.35 16.54 23.97
C VAL A 283 33.44 15.94 23.08
N ALA A 284 34.66 16.47 23.17
CA ALA A 284 35.80 15.95 22.40
C ALA A 284 36.29 14.60 22.93
N MET A 285 36.16 14.38 24.25
CA MET A 285 36.43 13.11 24.90
C MET A 285 35.41 12.04 24.47
N GLU A 286 34.11 12.35 24.51
CA GLU A 286 33.03 11.45 24.10
C GLU A 286 33.14 11.04 22.64
N PHE A 287 33.43 11.98 21.73
CA PHE A 287 33.64 11.65 20.32
C PHE A 287 34.85 10.71 20.12
N TYR A 288 35.92 10.91 20.88
CA TYR A 288 37.07 10.03 20.86
C TYR A 288 36.76 8.65 21.44
N ALA A 289 36.01 8.59 22.54
CA ALA A 289 35.51 7.37 23.16
C ALA A 289 34.64 6.57 22.18
N ASN A 290 33.69 7.23 21.50
CA ASN A 290 32.79 6.59 20.52
C ASN A 290 33.52 6.12 19.26
N LYS A 291 34.53 6.87 18.81
CA LYS A 291 35.32 6.50 17.62
C LYS A 291 36.32 5.38 17.89
N THR A 292 36.87 5.31 19.11
CA THR A 292 37.98 4.39 19.45
C THR A 292 37.60 3.29 20.43
N GLY A 293 36.41 3.34 21.01
CA GLY A 293 35.91 2.41 22.03
C GLY A 293 36.60 2.52 23.39
N ARG A 294 37.35 3.61 23.66
CA ARG A 294 38.15 3.77 24.89
C ARG A 294 37.41 4.63 25.90
N THR A 295 37.31 4.14 27.14
CA THR A 295 36.49 4.74 28.20
C THR A 295 37.30 5.23 29.41
N GLU A 296 38.60 4.95 29.46
CA GLU A 296 39.47 5.35 30.57
C GLU A 296 40.10 6.72 30.33
N PHE A 297 39.56 7.74 31.02
CA PHE A 297 40.04 9.12 30.99
C PHE A 297 40.33 9.63 32.41
N GLU A 298 41.46 10.30 32.57
CA GLU A 298 41.93 10.94 33.80
C GLU A 298 41.86 12.46 33.66
N GLU A 299 41.44 13.13 34.73
CA GLU A 299 41.45 14.59 34.82
C GLU A 299 42.89 15.08 35.01
N CYS A 300 43.38 15.93 34.11
CA CYS A 300 44.76 16.39 34.11
C CYS A 300 44.82 17.91 34.23
N THR A 301 45.79 18.42 35.01
CA THR A 301 46.01 19.86 35.22
C THR A 301 46.82 20.52 34.10
N GLU A 302 47.23 19.75 33.09
CA GLU A 302 48.03 20.23 31.95
C GLU A 302 47.14 20.87 30.88
N GLU A 303 47.36 22.15 30.60
CA GLU A 303 46.63 22.88 29.56
C GLU A 303 47.21 22.56 28.18
N LYS A 304 46.34 22.24 27.21
CA LYS A 304 46.77 21.96 25.83
C LYS A 304 47.24 23.26 25.17
N LYS A 305 48.51 23.29 24.75
CA LYS A 305 49.08 24.44 24.02
C LYS A 305 48.21 24.76 22.78
N PRO A 306 47.70 25.99 22.62
CA PRO A 306 46.87 26.34 21.48
C PRO A 306 47.69 26.27 20.19
N LEU A 307 47.16 25.58 19.17
CA LEU A 307 47.82 25.51 17.86
C LEU A 307 47.97 26.90 17.25
N THR A 308 49.08 27.10 16.53
CA THR A 308 49.38 28.33 15.79
C THR A 308 48.30 28.58 14.71
N PRO A 309 48.06 29.83 14.33
CA PRO A 309 47.02 30.17 13.35
C PRO A 309 47.24 29.48 11.98
N GLU A 310 48.50 29.27 11.58
CA GLU A 310 48.85 28.63 10.31
C GLU A 310 48.54 27.12 10.28
N GLU A 311 48.81 26.40 11.38
CA GLU A 311 48.49 24.97 11.47
C GLU A 311 46.98 24.70 11.54
N LYS A 312 46.22 25.61 12.14
CA LYS A 312 44.76 25.56 12.13
C LYS A 312 44.21 25.76 10.72
N ALA A 313 44.76 26.71 9.96
CA ALA A 313 44.38 26.94 8.57
C ALA A 313 44.67 25.71 7.67
N ALA A 314 45.85 25.08 7.84
CA ALA A 314 46.21 23.87 7.11
C ALA A 314 45.25 22.70 7.42
N LYS A 315 44.91 22.47 8.69
CA LYS A 315 43.94 21.43 9.08
C LYS A 315 42.53 21.72 8.56
N ILE A 316 42.12 22.97 8.51
CA ILE A 316 40.84 23.35 7.92
C ILE A 316 40.83 23.09 6.41
N ALA A 317 41.94 23.37 5.71
CA ALA A 317 42.06 23.08 4.28
C ALA A 317 42.02 21.56 3.99
N GLU A 318 42.69 20.76 4.82
CA GLU A 318 42.66 19.28 4.75
C GLU A 318 41.25 18.72 5.02
N ILE A 319 40.55 19.23 6.04
CA ILE A 319 39.17 18.81 6.32
C ILE A 319 38.24 19.19 5.16
N LYS A 320 38.43 20.38 4.56
CA LYS A 320 37.66 20.83 3.39
C LYS A 320 37.91 19.95 2.17
N SER A 321 39.15 19.53 1.91
CA SER A 321 39.46 18.63 0.78
C SER A 321 38.85 17.24 0.99
N LEU A 322 38.89 16.69 2.21
CA LEU A 322 38.23 15.43 2.56
C LEU A 322 36.70 15.50 2.43
N LEU A 323 36.07 16.61 2.84
CA LEU A 323 34.63 16.81 2.66
C LEU A 323 34.26 16.90 1.18
N LYS A 324 35.08 17.56 0.35
CA LYS A 324 34.88 17.63 -1.11
C LYS A 324 35.01 16.23 -1.74
N ALA A 325 36.04 15.47 -1.39
CA ALA A 325 36.21 14.10 -1.86
C ALA A 325 35.03 13.20 -1.48
N LYS A 326 34.55 13.30 -0.22
CA LYS A 326 33.40 12.53 0.27
C LYS A 326 32.09 12.94 -0.40
N ARG A 327 31.93 14.21 -0.81
CA ARG A 327 30.78 14.66 -1.61
C ARG A 327 30.81 14.10 -3.01
N MET A 328 31.97 14.12 -3.69
CA MET A 328 32.10 13.52 -5.02
C MET A 328 31.84 12.01 -5.00
N GLN A 329 32.37 11.30 -4.00
CA GLN A 329 32.10 9.87 -3.84
C GLN A 329 30.60 9.57 -3.65
N ARG A 330 29.89 10.39 -2.85
CA ARG A 330 28.44 10.24 -2.68
C ARG A 330 27.67 10.49 -3.99
N GLU A 331 28.06 11.50 -4.74
CA GLU A 331 27.45 11.82 -6.03
C GLU A 331 27.66 10.68 -7.05
N GLU A 332 28.84 10.08 -7.09
CA GLU A 332 29.12 8.90 -7.94
C GLU A 332 28.29 7.69 -7.52
N THR A 333 28.18 7.41 -6.21
CA THR A 333 27.33 6.31 -5.72
C THR A 333 25.86 6.54 -6.05
N GLU A 334 25.34 7.76 -5.86
CA GLU A 334 23.96 8.10 -6.19
C GLU A 334 23.68 7.96 -7.69
N LYS A 335 24.64 8.32 -8.56
CA LYS A 335 24.55 8.09 -10.01
C LYS A 335 24.46 6.60 -10.34
N THR A 336 25.32 5.78 -9.74
CA THR A 336 25.29 4.32 -9.97
C THR A 336 24.01 3.67 -9.47
N GLU A 337 23.55 4.04 -8.26
CA GLU A 337 22.32 3.52 -7.68
C GLU A 337 21.08 3.92 -8.50
N ASN A 338 21.05 5.12 -9.07
CA ASN A 338 19.96 5.55 -9.92
C ASN A 338 19.92 4.76 -11.24
N VAL A 339 21.09 4.51 -11.84
CA VAL A 339 21.22 3.67 -13.03
C VAL A 339 20.76 2.23 -12.74
N ASP A 340 21.17 1.66 -11.61
CA ASP A 340 20.81 0.29 -11.25
C ASP A 340 19.32 0.16 -10.88
N ARG A 341 18.73 1.18 -10.25
CA ARG A 341 17.28 1.26 -10.02
C ARG A 341 16.48 1.27 -11.32
N GLU A 342 16.92 2.05 -12.31
CA GLU A 342 16.27 2.09 -13.62
C GLU A 342 16.46 0.76 -14.38
N LYS A 343 17.64 0.13 -14.30
CA LYS A 343 17.86 -1.23 -14.82
C LYS A 343 16.93 -2.24 -14.17
N GLN A 344 16.78 -2.20 -12.85
CA GLN A 344 15.93 -3.12 -12.10
C GLN A 344 14.45 -2.91 -12.43
N ARG A 345 14.00 -1.66 -12.58
CA ARG A 345 12.65 -1.35 -13.07
C ARG A 345 12.40 -1.96 -14.44
N ARG A 346 13.34 -1.81 -15.39
CA ARG A 346 13.23 -2.39 -16.73
C ARG A 346 13.25 -3.91 -16.71
N PHE A 347 14.11 -4.50 -15.88
CA PHE A 347 14.21 -5.94 -15.71
C PHE A 347 12.89 -6.52 -15.17
N MET A 348 12.37 -5.96 -14.07
CA MET A 348 11.09 -6.37 -13.49
C MET A 348 9.93 -6.15 -14.47
N GLY A 349 9.93 -5.06 -15.22
CA GLY A 349 8.94 -4.82 -16.27
C GLY A 349 8.97 -5.89 -17.37
N LYS A 350 10.16 -6.27 -17.83
CA LYS A 350 10.34 -7.35 -18.82
C LYS A 350 9.94 -8.71 -18.27
N GLU A 351 10.29 -9.03 -17.03
CA GLU A 351 9.89 -10.29 -16.38
C GLU A 351 8.37 -10.38 -16.20
N MET A 352 7.71 -9.28 -15.81
CA MET A 352 6.24 -9.25 -15.69
C MET A 352 5.53 -9.51 -17.03
N ILE A 353 6.11 -9.03 -18.13
CA ILE A 353 5.57 -9.29 -19.47
C ILE A 353 5.81 -10.76 -19.87
N LYS A 354 7.04 -11.28 -19.69
CA LYS A 354 7.38 -12.68 -20.00
C LYS A 354 6.54 -13.68 -19.21
N THR A 355 6.36 -13.44 -17.91
CA THR A 355 5.53 -14.32 -17.05
C THR A 355 4.06 -14.30 -17.47
N ARG A 356 3.51 -13.14 -17.85
CA ARG A 356 2.16 -13.03 -18.38
C ARG A 356 2.00 -13.77 -19.71
N GLU A 357 2.93 -13.58 -20.64
CA GLU A 357 2.94 -14.28 -21.93
C GLU A 357 3.00 -15.80 -21.75
N GLN A 358 3.86 -16.28 -20.84
CA GLN A 358 3.96 -17.71 -20.51
C GLN A 358 2.64 -18.26 -19.93
N MET A 359 1.98 -17.51 -19.04
CA MET A 359 0.67 -17.90 -18.50
C MET A 359 -0.41 -17.96 -19.59
N GLU A 360 -0.42 -17.01 -20.53
CA GLU A 360 -1.37 -17.00 -21.65
C GLU A 360 -1.12 -18.17 -22.62
N ILE A 361 0.14 -18.49 -22.92
CA ILE A 361 0.54 -19.65 -23.73
C ILE A 361 0.09 -20.95 -23.05
N ASP A 362 0.37 -21.11 -21.75
CA ASP A 362 -0.03 -22.30 -20.99
C ASP A 362 -1.54 -22.47 -20.91
N GLN A 363 -2.30 -21.37 -20.76
CA GLN A 363 -3.76 -21.41 -20.80
C GLN A 363 -4.28 -21.85 -22.18
N ARG A 364 -3.73 -21.29 -23.27
CA ARG A 364 -4.09 -21.70 -24.63
C ARG A 364 -3.78 -23.18 -24.88
N LYS A 365 -2.63 -23.66 -24.40
CA LYS A 365 -2.21 -25.07 -24.49
C LYS A 365 -3.16 -25.99 -23.71
N ARG A 366 -3.56 -25.63 -22.49
CA ARG A 366 -4.54 -26.39 -21.70
C ARG A 366 -5.90 -26.45 -22.38
N MET A 367 -6.40 -25.32 -22.88
CA MET A 367 -7.67 -25.27 -23.62
C MET A 367 -7.63 -26.10 -24.90
N ALA A 368 -6.51 -26.07 -25.63
CA ALA A 368 -6.32 -26.88 -26.83
C ALA A 368 -6.26 -28.38 -26.51
N GLN A 369 -5.53 -28.78 -25.45
CA GLN A 369 -5.47 -30.17 -25.00
C GLN A 369 -6.83 -30.67 -24.51
N GLN A 370 -7.60 -29.84 -23.80
CA GLN A 370 -8.95 -30.18 -23.38
C GLN A 370 -9.88 -30.39 -24.58
N ARG A 371 -9.86 -29.49 -25.57
CA ARG A 371 -10.61 -29.66 -26.82
C ARG A 371 -10.22 -30.93 -27.57
N LYS A 372 -8.93 -31.29 -27.61
CA LYS A 372 -8.48 -32.56 -28.22
C LYS A 372 -9.02 -33.77 -27.46
N LYS A 373 -8.92 -33.79 -26.13
CA LYS A 373 -9.47 -34.87 -25.28
C LYS A 373 -10.99 -35.00 -25.41
N GLU A 374 -11.72 -33.89 -25.45
CA GLU A 374 -13.18 -33.89 -25.66
C GLU A 374 -13.55 -34.41 -27.05
N LYS A 375 -12.83 -34.00 -28.11
CA LYS A 375 -13.01 -34.54 -29.46
C LYS A 375 -12.73 -36.04 -29.53
N GLU A 376 -11.63 -36.52 -28.93
CA GLU A 376 -11.28 -37.94 -28.87
C GLU A 376 -12.29 -38.75 -28.07
N ALA A 377 -12.77 -38.23 -26.94
CA ALA A 377 -13.83 -38.86 -26.15
C ALA A 377 -15.14 -38.95 -26.94
N ALA A 378 -15.52 -37.88 -27.66
CA ALA A 378 -16.71 -37.89 -28.51
C ALA A 378 -16.57 -38.86 -29.70
N ILE A 379 -15.38 -39.00 -30.28
CA ILE A 379 -15.10 -40.02 -31.32
C ILE A 379 -15.21 -41.43 -30.73
N ARG A 380 -14.62 -41.67 -29.57
CA ARG A 380 -14.67 -42.97 -28.88
C ARG A 380 -16.11 -43.36 -28.51
N GLU A 381 -16.90 -42.41 -28.02
CA GLU A 381 -18.31 -42.65 -27.69
C GLU A 381 -19.14 -42.94 -28.95
N ARG A 382 -18.94 -42.17 -30.02
CA ARG A 382 -19.57 -42.47 -31.32
C ARG A 382 -19.19 -43.85 -31.85
N GLN A 383 -17.94 -44.28 -31.68
CA GLN A 383 -17.50 -45.62 -32.06
C GLN A 383 -18.17 -46.70 -31.20
N ARG A 384 -18.32 -46.46 -29.89
CA ARG A 384 -19.04 -47.37 -28.97
C ARG A 384 -20.49 -47.56 -29.41
N ILE A 385 -21.22 -46.46 -29.63
CA ILE A 385 -22.62 -46.47 -30.08
C ILE A 385 -22.75 -47.18 -31.43
N LYS A 386 -21.83 -46.91 -32.38
CA LYS A 386 -21.82 -47.55 -33.70
C LYS A 386 -21.61 -49.07 -33.59
N ALA A 387 -20.72 -49.52 -32.70
CA ALA A 387 -20.48 -50.94 -32.48
C ALA A 387 -21.68 -51.64 -31.81
N GLU A 388 -22.38 -50.95 -30.91
CA GLU A 388 -23.59 -51.46 -30.26
C GLU A 388 -24.75 -51.59 -31.26
N LEU A 389 -24.96 -50.57 -32.11
CA LEU A 389 -25.92 -50.63 -33.21
C LEU A 389 -25.57 -51.72 -34.23
N GLU A 390 -24.29 -51.98 -34.51
CA GLU A 390 -23.88 -53.05 -35.42
C GLU A 390 -24.16 -54.44 -34.82
N LYS A 391 -23.95 -54.63 -33.51
CA LYS A 391 -24.30 -55.86 -32.80
C LYS A 391 -25.82 -56.11 -32.83
N ASP A 392 -26.62 -55.11 -32.49
CA ASP A 392 -28.09 -55.19 -32.54
C ASP A 392 -28.59 -55.45 -33.97
N LYS A 393 -28.02 -54.78 -34.99
CA LYS A 393 -28.32 -55.03 -36.40
C LYS A 393 -27.99 -56.46 -36.83
N ARG A 394 -26.88 -57.02 -36.35
CA ARG A 394 -26.46 -58.41 -36.60
C ARG A 394 -27.40 -59.42 -35.94
N GLU A 395 -27.85 -59.14 -34.71
CA GLU A 395 -28.81 -59.97 -33.99
C GLU A 395 -30.19 -59.98 -34.68
N ARG A 396 -30.66 -58.83 -35.19
CA ARG A 396 -31.89 -58.75 -36.00
C ARG A 396 -31.76 -59.51 -37.31
N ALA A 397 -30.62 -59.41 -37.98
CA ALA A 397 -30.37 -60.15 -39.22
C ALA A 397 -30.39 -61.67 -38.97
N ALA A 398 -29.78 -62.14 -37.89
CA ALA A 398 -29.77 -63.56 -37.51
C ALA A 398 -31.18 -64.09 -37.16
N ASN A 399 -32.04 -63.26 -36.54
CA ASN A 399 -33.42 -63.61 -36.19
C ASN A 399 -34.47 -63.23 -37.25
N LYS A 400 -34.10 -63.10 -38.53
CA LYS A 400 -35.03 -62.80 -39.64
C LYS A 400 -35.89 -61.55 -39.39
N GLY A 401 -35.33 -60.53 -38.76
CA GLY A 401 -35.99 -59.25 -38.49
C GLY A 401 -36.83 -59.17 -37.22
N LYS A 402 -36.87 -60.20 -36.37
CA LYS A 402 -37.58 -60.18 -35.07
C LYS A 402 -36.60 -60.11 -33.91
N LEU A 403 -36.64 -59.04 -33.12
CA LEU A 403 -35.86 -58.91 -31.88
C LEU A 403 -36.45 -59.84 -30.80
N LYS A 404 -35.60 -60.47 -29.98
CA LYS A 404 -36.02 -61.48 -28.98
C LYS A 404 -36.65 -60.86 -27.73
N SER A 405 -36.46 -59.56 -27.51
CA SER A 405 -37.11 -58.77 -26.46
C SER A 405 -38.17 -57.85 -27.07
N LYS A 406 -39.36 -57.80 -26.45
CA LYS A 406 -40.29 -56.68 -26.63
C LYS A 406 -39.63 -55.48 -25.98
N LEU A 407 -38.95 -54.66 -26.79
CA LEU A 407 -38.55 -53.32 -26.41
C LEU A 407 -39.86 -52.55 -26.12
N GLY A 408 -40.21 -52.43 -24.84
CA GLY A 408 -41.30 -51.55 -24.42
C GLY A 408 -40.98 -50.11 -24.82
N VAL A 409 -42.00 -49.26 -24.88
CA VAL A 409 -41.90 -47.85 -25.24
C VAL A 409 -40.87 -47.06 -24.39
N ASP A 410 -40.44 -47.61 -23.24
CA ASP A 410 -39.40 -47.03 -22.37
C ASP A 410 -38.12 -47.88 -22.27
N GLY A 411 -37.79 -48.66 -23.30
CA GLY A 411 -36.72 -49.67 -23.27
C GLY A 411 -35.35 -49.28 -23.83
N TYR A 412 -35.14 -48.02 -24.22
CA TYR A 412 -33.83 -47.48 -24.62
C TYR A 412 -33.59 -46.21 -23.82
N ASN A 413 -32.86 -46.31 -22.71
CA ASN A 413 -32.38 -45.14 -21.97
C ASN A 413 -30.91 -44.89 -22.35
N PRO A 414 -30.60 -44.16 -23.44
CA PRO A 414 -29.28 -43.60 -23.62
C PRO A 414 -29.15 -42.47 -22.61
N ASP A 415 -28.56 -42.80 -21.46
CA ASP A 415 -28.20 -41.82 -20.46
C ASP A 415 -27.30 -40.74 -21.11
N ALA A 416 -27.72 -39.48 -20.95
CA ALA A 416 -26.94 -38.25 -21.11
C ALA A 416 -26.75 -37.64 -22.51
N ILE A 417 -27.83 -37.40 -23.28
CA ILE A 417 -28.00 -36.10 -23.98
C ILE A 417 -29.47 -35.68 -23.89
N GLN A 418 -29.85 -34.98 -22.81
CA GLN A 418 -31.15 -34.32 -22.71
C GLN A 418 -31.15 -33.06 -23.58
N TYR A 419 -31.67 -33.16 -24.80
CA TYR A 419 -32.25 -31.99 -25.46
C TYR A 419 -33.69 -31.88 -24.96
N GLU A 420 -33.99 -30.84 -24.20
CA GLU A 420 -35.36 -30.49 -23.82
C GLU A 420 -36.13 -30.09 -25.09
N VAL A 421 -37.06 -30.96 -25.50
CA VAL A 421 -38.08 -30.67 -26.51
C VAL A 421 -39.39 -30.50 -25.77
N ASP A 422 -39.90 -29.28 -25.78
CA ASP A 422 -41.18 -28.85 -25.19
C ASP A 422 -42.32 -29.40 -26.08
N GLU A 423 -43.20 -30.25 -25.53
CA GLU A 423 -44.32 -30.87 -26.25
C GLU A 423 -45.52 -29.92 -26.31
N GLY A 424 -45.92 -29.52 -27.52
CA GLY A 424 -47.22 -28.92 -27.78
C GLY A 424 -47.49 -28.61 -29.25
N GLY A 425 -48.43 -29.35 -29.85
CA GLY A 425 -49.18 -28.88 -31.03
C GLY A 425 -48.93 -29.64 -32.34
N ALA A 426 -49.98 -30.33 -32.80
CA ALA A 426 -50.04 -31.06 -34.07
C ALA A 426 -50.07 -30.15 -35.31
N GLY A 427 -49.50 -30.64 -36.42
CA GLY A 427 -50.04 -30.45 -37.77
C GLY A 427 -49.40 -29.38 -38.68
N GLN A 428 -48.58 -29.89 -39.60
CA GLN A 428 -48.42 -29.52 -41.02
C GLN A 428 -47.60 -28.29 -41.49
N GLU A 429 -46.73 -28.65 -42.44
CA GLU A 429 -46.22 -27.94 -43.63
C GLU A 429 -44.96 -27.08 -43.56
N GLU A 430 -44.20 -27.23 -44.65
CA GLU A 430 -42.75 -27.12 -44.77
C GLU A 430 -42.28 -25.69 -45.09
N GLY A 431 -41.05 -25.40 -44.66
CA GLY A 431 -40.16 -24.48 -45.37
C GLY A 431 -40.15 -23.02 -44.89
N GLN A 432 -39.33 -22.70 -43.89
CA GLN A 432 -38.59 -21.43 -43.83
C GLN A 432 -37.49 -21.46 -42.76
N GLU A 433 -36.42 -20.75 -43.07
CA GLU A 433 -35.11 -20.73 -42.42
C GLU A 433 -35.15 -20.49 -40.89
N ASN A 434 -34.25 -21.16 -40.19
CA ASN A 434 -34.16 -21.25 -38.75
C ASN A 434 -33.68 -19.93 -38.11
N LYS A 435 -34.58 -18.95 -37.92
CA LYS A 435 -34.39 -17.85 -36.95
C LYS A 435 -34.79 -18.36 -35.56
N LYS A 436 -33.84 -18.36 -34.62
CA LYS A 436 -34.04 -18.67 -33.19
C LYS A 436 -35.36 -18.07 -32.66
N PRO A 437 -36.19 -18.82 -31.90
CA PRO A 437 -37.40 -18.26 -31.30
C PRO A 437 -37.00 -17.17 -30.29
N LYS A 438 -37.57 -15.97 -30.47
CA LYS A 438 -37.45 -14.89 -29.49
C LYS A 438 -38.10 -15.38 -28.19
N LYS A 439 -37.29 -15.56 -27.13
CA LYS A 439 -37.79 -15.84 -25.77
C LYS A 439 -38.84 -14.79 -25.42
N ALA A 440 -39.99 -15.21 -24.88
CA ALA A 440 -41.06 -14.31 -24.45
C ALA A 440 -40.49 -13.20 -23.54
N PRO A 441 -41.00 -11.96 -23.63
CA PRO A 441 -40.52 -10.87 -22.80
C PRO A 441 -40.69 -11.25 -21.30
N PRO A 442 -39.71 -10.91 -20.45
CA PRO A 442 -39.81 -11.19 -19.02
C PRO A 442 -41.03 -10.48 -18.44
N SER A 443 -41.85 -11.22 -17.70
CA SER A 443 -43.14 -10.73 -17.21
C SER A 443 -43.05 -10.12 -15.82
N VAL A 444 -43.84 -9.07 -15.58
CA VAL A 444 -43.98 -8.36 -14.29
C VAL A 444 -44.34 -9.31 -13.14
N ALA A 445 -45.06 -10.40 -13.42
CA ALA A 445 -45.43 -11.41 -12.43
C ALA A 445 -44.24 -12.15 -11.80
N LYS A 446 -43.08 -12.19 -12.47
CA LYS A 446 -41.90 -12.94 -12.04
C LYS A 446 -40.85 -12.08 -11.32
N ILE A 447 -41.19 -10.85 -10.94
CA ILE A 447 -40.29 -9.93 -10.22
C ILE A 447 -39.69 -10.59 -8.96
N ASP A 448 -40.50 -11.30 -8.18
CA ASP A 448 -40.04 -11.94 -6.93
C ASP A 448 -39.06 -13.08 -7.21
N GLU A 449 -39.24 -13.82 -8.31
CA GLU A 449 -38.33 -14.86 -8.77
C GLU A 449 -36.99 -14.27 -9.23
N TYR A 450 -37.04 -13.14 -9.93
CA TYR A 450 -35.84 -12.43 -10.37
C TYR A 450 -35.03 -11.89 -9.17
N LEU A 451 -35.72 -11.35 -8.17
CA LEU A 451 -35.09 -10.87 -6.94
C LEU A 451 -34.53 -12.01 -6.10
N ALA A 452 -35.24 -13.14 -6.01
CA ALA A 452 -34.73 -14.35 -5.35
C ALA A 452 -33.41 -14.81 -5.98
N LYS A 453 -33.34 -14.85 -7.32
CA LYS A 453 -32.10 -15.18 -8.05
C LYS A 453 -30.98 -14.18 -7.82
N VAL A 454 -31.25 -12.88 -7.64
CA VAL A 454 -30.20 -11.91 -7.30
C VAL A 454 -29.74 -12.08 -5.85
N SER A 455 -30.68 -12.32 -4.93
CA SER A 455 -30.41 -12.48 -3.50
C SER A 455 -29.64 -13.76 -3.16
N SER A 456 -29.72 -14.81 -3.99
CA SER A 456 -28.96 -16.05 -3.79
C SER A 456 -27.44 -15.86 -3.93
N TYR A 457 -26.98 -14.78 -4.56
CA TYR A 457 -25.55 -14.49 -4.70
C TYR A 457 -24.99 -13.82 -3.43
N ARG A 458 -24.77 -14.62 -2.38
CA ARG A 458 -24.27 -14.14 -1.08
C ARG A 458 -22.74 -14.08 -0.97
N ALA A 459 -22.02 -14.87 -1.78
CA ALA A 459 -20.56 -14.85 -1.82
C ALA A 459 -20.06 -13.46 -2.24
N GLY A 460 -19.14 -12.87 -1.45
CA GLY A 460 -18.56 -11.55 -1.75
C GLY A 460 -19.48 -10.34 -1.55
N GLY A 461 -20.75 -10.53 -1.13
CA GLY A 461 -21.71 -9.43 -0.98
C GLY A 461 -22.25 -8.88 -2.30
N ASP A 462 -22.00 -9.56 -3.42
CA ASP A 462 -22.31 -9.02 -4.75
C ASP A 462 -23.81 -8.89 -5.03
N GLY A 463 -24.64 -9.81 -4.54
CA GLY A 463 -26.10 -9.72 -4.64
C GLY A 463 -26.65 -8.46 -3.96
N GLY A 464 -26.14 -8.11 -2.78
CA GLY A 464 -26.52 -6.90 -2.06
C GLY A 464 -26.07 -5.62 -2.77
N ASN A 465 -24.88 -5.63 -3.37
CA ASN A 465 -24.39 -4.53 -4.20
C ASN A 465 -25.26 -4.33 -5.45
N CYS A 466 -25.71 -5.42 -6.07
CA CYS A 466 -26.63 -5.38 -7.21
C CYS A 466 -27.99 -4.78 -6.82
N LEU A 467 -28.61 -5.27 -5.73
CA LEU A 467 -29.89 -4.77 -5.21
C LEU A 467 -29.82 -3.28 -4.84
N LYS A 468 -28.70 -2.82 -4.25
CA LYS A 468 -28.48 -1.39 -3.94
C LYS A 468 -28.46 -0.52 -5.20
N ILE A 469 -27.88 -1.01 -6.30
CA ILE A 469 -27.84 -0.28 -7.58
C ILE A 469 -29.20 -0.29 -8.27
N LEU A 470 -29.91 -1.43 -8.25
CA LEU A 470 -31.27 -1.52 -8.76
C LEU A 470 -32.22 -0.57 -8.01
N LYS A 471 -32.10 -0.49 -6.68
CA LYS A 471 -32.80 0.51 -5.85
C LYS A 471 -32.49 1.93 -6.30
N ALA A 472 -31.24 2.25 -6.63
CA ALA A 472 -30.86 3.59 -7.09
C ALA A 472 -31.43 3.91 -8.48
N TYR A 473 -31.42 2.96 -9.42
CA TYR A 473 -31.99 3.19 -10.75
C TYR A 473 -33.51 3.41 -10.70
N LEU A 474 -34.25 2.51 -10.05
CA LEU A 474 -35.70 2.64 -9.93
C LEU A 474 -36.08 3.84 -9.03
N GLY A 475 -35.33 4.08 -7.96
CA GLY A 475 -35.57 5.20 -7.06
C GLY A 475 -35.37 6.57 -7.71
N ASN A 476 -34.44 6.70 -8.66
CA ASN A 476 -34.25 7.94 -9.41
C ASN A 476 -35.38 8.19 -10.41
N VAL A 477 -35.89 7.13 -11.06
CA VAL A 477 -37.04 7.21 -11.98
C VAL A 477 -38.32 7.61 -11.25
N VAL A 478 -38.59 7.02 -10.08
CA VAL A 478 -39.77 7.36 -9.27
C VAL A 478 -39.69 8.78 -8.69
N LYS A 479 -38.51 9.21 -8.24
CA LYS A 479 -38.33 10.55 -7.66
C LYS A 479 -38.41 11.67 -8.69
N ASN A 480 -37.87 11.45 -9.90
CA ASN A 480 -37.79 12.45 -10.95
C ASN A 480 -38.26 11.84 -12.30
N PRO A 481 -39.57 11.67 -12.50
CA PRO A 481 -40.12 11.00 -13.69
C PRO A 481 -39.95 11.79 -14.99
N GLU A 482 -39.80 13.13 -14.91
CA GLU A 482 -39.66 14.00 -16.08
C GLU A 482 -38.21 14.05 -16.63
N GLU A 483 -37.22 13.57 -15.86
CA GLU A 483 -35.82 13.63 -16.27
C GLU A 483 -35.43 12.43 -17.16
N LEU A 484 -35.28 12.68 -18.46
CA LEU A 484 -34.85 11.71 -19.48
C LEU A 484 -33.51 11.02 -19.15
N LYS A 485 -32.65 11.67 -18.35
CA LYS A 485 -31.37 11.11 -17.90
C LYS A 485 -31.55 9.85 -17.06
N PHE A 486 -32.60 9.75 -16.27
CA PHE A 486 -32.85 8.58 -15.42
C PHE A 486 -33.62 7.47 -16.15
N LYS A 487 -34.27 7.81 -17.27
CA LYS A 487 -34.87 6.84 -18.19
C LYS A 487 -33.83 6.09 -19.04
N LYS A 488 -32.58 6.58 -19.13
CA LYS A 488 -31.50 5.95 -19.90
C LYS A 488 -30.37 5.43 -19.01
N ILE A 489 -30.13 4.12 -19.03
CA ILE A 489 -29.04 3.44 -18.33
C ILE A 489 -27.97 3.00 -19.33
N ASN A 490 -26.77 3.57 -19.25
CA ASN A 490 -25.65 3.17 -20.11
C ASN A 490 -25.08 1.80 -19.69
N MET A 491 -25.04 0.83 -20.61
CA MET A 491 -24.54 -0.53 -20.35
C MET A 491 -23.02 -0.61 -20.22
N GLU A 492 -22.28 0.41 -20.68
CA GLU A 492 -20.82 0.49 -20.57
C GLU A 492 -20.36 1.03 -19.22
N ASN A 493 -21.25 1.65 -18.45
CA ASN A 493 -20.91 2.18 -17.13
C ASN A 493 -20.32 1.06 -16.25
N LYS A 494 -19.18 1.33 -15.61
CA LYS A 494 -18.48 0.41 -14.70
C LYS A 494 -19.44 -0.20 -13.67
N ALA A 495 -20.37 0.59 -13.12
CA ALA A 495 -21.35 0.10 -12.14
C ALA A 495 -22.28 -0.97 -12.75
N TYR A 496 -22.80 -0.73 -13.95
CA TYR A 496 -23.66 -1.68 -14.65
C TYR A 496 -22.88 -2.93 -15.08
N ARG A 497 -21.71 -2.77 -15.71
CA ARG A 497 -20.89 -3.90 -16.22
C ARG A 497 -20.45 -4.87 -15.13
N THR A 498 -20.08 -4.36 -13.97
CA THR A 498 -19.51 -5.19 -12.89
C THR A 498 -20.58 -5.71 -11.93
N LYS A 499 -21.64 -4.95 -11.66
CA LYS A 499 -22.58 -5.26 -10.58
C LYS A 499 -24.00 -5.56 -11.01
N VAL A 500 -24.38 -5.32 -12.27
CA VAL A 500 -25.75 -5.56 -12.77
C VAL A 500 -25.75 -6.56 -13.93
N LYS A 501 -24.85 -6.37 -14.91
CA LYS A 501 -24.71 -7.24 -16.09
C LYS A 501 -24.44 -8.73 -15.78
N PRO A 502 -23.62 -9.11 -14.76
CA PRO A 502 -23.38 -10.52 -14.46
C PRO A 502 -24.62 -11.25 -13.91
N PHE A 503 -25.59 -10.51 -13.37
CA PHE A 503 -26.78 -11.08 -12.73
C PHE A 503 -27.94 -11.14 -13.71
N LEU A 504 -28.27 -12.35 -14.18
CA LEU A 504 -29.35 -12.56 -15.13
C LEU A 504 -30.72 -12.12 -14.56
N GLY A 505 -30.94 -12.28 -13.25
CA GLY A 505 -32.13 -11.79 -12.55
C GLY A 505 -32.27 -10.28 -12.62
N ALA A 506 -31.17 -9.53 -12.50
CA ALA A 506 -31.19 -8.07 -12.54
C ALA A 506 -31.55 -7.52 -13.94
N LYS A 507 -31.02 -8.14 -15.00
CA LYS A 507 -31.38 -7.79 -16.37
C LYS A 507 -32.86 -8.07 -16.67
N ASN A 508 -33.35 -9.23 -16.25
CA ASN A 508 -34.76 -9.59 -16.47
C ASN A 508 -35.72 -8.71 -15.68
N LEU A 509 -35.31 -8.27 -14.48
CA LEU A 509 -36.07 -7.29 -13.70
C LEU A 509 -36.20 -5.95 -14.44
N LEU A 510 -35.09 -5.41 -14.96
CA LEU A 510 -35.13 -4.14 -15.70
C LEU A 510 -36.00 -4.24 -16.96
N LEU A 511 -35.87 -5.33 -17.71
CA LEU A 511 -36.73 -5.60 -18.88
C LEU A 511 -38.21 -5.73 -18.50
N ALA A 512 -38.52 -6.37 -17.36
CA ALA A 512 -39.90 -6.52 -16.89
C ALA A 512 -40.52 -5.20 -16.42
N VAL A 513 -39.70 -4.27 -15.92
CA VAL A 513 -40.12 -2.90 -15.54
C VAL A 513 -40.35 -2.01 -16.77
N GLY A 514 -39.88 -2.42 -17.96
CA GLY A 514 -40.07 -1.69 -19.21
C GLY A 514 -38.80 -1.06 -19.80
N PHE A 515 -37.62 -1.32 -19.23
CA PHE A 515 -36.37 -0.89 -19.84
C PHE A 515 -36.06 -1.78 -21.06
N ALA A 516 -36.02 -1.20 -22.25
CA ALA A 516 -35.64 -1.88 -23.49
C ALA A 516 -34.22 -1.51 -23.93
N PRO A 517 -33.46 -2.41 -24.58
CA PRO A 517 -32.19 -2.04 -25.19
C PRO A 517 -32.43 -1.05 -26.35
N SER A 518 -31.67 0.04 -26.38
CA SER A 518 -31.62 1.02 -27.48
C SER A 518 -31.20 0.34 -28.80
N GLU A 519 -31.54 0.95 -29.93
CA GLU A 519 -31.18 0.44 -31.28
C GLU A 519 -29.68 0.16 -31.46
N ASP A 520 -28.82 0.98 -30.83
CA ASP A 520 -27.36 0.80 -30.83
C ASP A 520 -26.84 -0.27 -29.86
N GLY A 521 -27.71 -0.86 -29.03
CA GLY A 521 -27.35 -1.87 -28.01
C GLY A 521 -26.47 -1.35 -26.86
N SER A 522 -26.18 -0.05 -26.82
CA SER A 522 -25.25 0.59 -25.89
C SER A 522 -25.89 1.02 -24.56
N ALA A 523 -27.22 1.19 -24.53
CA ALA A 523 -27.97 1.63 -23.35
C ALA A 523 -29.32 0.91 -23.24
N LEU A 524 -29.85 0.83 -22.02
CA LEU A 524 -31.26 0.52 -21.78
C LEU A 524 -32.05 1.82 -21.62
N VAL A 525 -33.16 1.95 -22.33
CA VAL A 525 -34.05 3.11 -22.33
C VAL A 525 -35.43 2.67 -21.84
N LEU A 526 -36.02 3.45 -20.95
CA LEU A 526 -37.40 3.29 -20.51
C LEU A 526 -38.30 4.12 -21.44
N ASP A 527 -39.29 3.46 -22.06
CA ASP A 527 -40.26 4.16 -22.90
C ASP A 527 -41.17 5.07 -22.06
N ASP A 528 -41.67 6.15 -22.65
CA ASP A 528 -42.49 7.15 -21.95
C ASP A 528 -43.90 6.64 -21.59
N ASP A 529 -44.36 5.57 -22.24
CA ASP A 529 -45.67 4.94 -22.02
C ASP A 529 -45.67 3.89 -20.89
N VAL A 530 -44.58 3.79 -20.12
CA VAL A 530 -44.48 2.79 -19.05
C VAL A 530 -45.37 3.16 -17.86
N ASP A 531 -46.12 2.17 -17.38
CA ASP A 531 -46.96 2.29 -16.20
C ASP A 531 -46.10 2.51 -14.94
N MET A 532 -46.05 3.75 -14.46
CA MET A 532 -45.29 4.14 -13.26
C MET A 532 -45.67 3.34 -12.02
N THR A 533 -46.90 2.81 -11.93
CA THR A 533 -47.32 1.97 -10.80
C THR A 533 -46.53 0.66 -10.73
N THR A 534 -46.10 0.12 -11.88
CA THR A 534 -45.26 -1.07 -11.94
C THR A 534 -43.83 -0.79 -11.50
N VAL A 535 -43.30 0.40 -11.80
CA VAL A 535 -41.98 0.87 -11.37
C VAL A 535 -41.96 1.05 -9.84
N GLU A 536 -43.00 1.66 -9.27
CA GLU A 536 -43.17 1.82 -7.83
C GLU A 536 -43.29 0.48 -7.10
N MET A 537 -44.08 -0.46 -7.65
CA MET A 537 -44.21 -1.81 -7.11
C MET A 537 -42.86 -2.56 -7.14
N ALA A 538 -42.13 -2.46 -8.24
CA ALA A 538 -40.80 -3.06 -8.38
C ALA A 538 -39.79 -2.44 -7.40
N LEU A 539 -39.82 -1.12 -7.21
CA LEU A 539 -38.98 -0.42 -6.24
C LEU A 539 -39.22 -0.95 -4.82
N LYS A 540 -40.50 -1.04 -4.39
CA LYS A 540 -40.85 -1.57 -3.07
C LYS A 540 -40.34 -2.99 -2.85
N LYS A 541 -40.52 -3.87 -3.84
CA LYS A 541 -40.03 -5.27 -3.78
C LYS A 541 -38.50 -5.37 -3.74
N VAL A 542 -37.80 -4.50 -4.45
CA VAL A 542 -36.33 -4.39 -4.40
C VAL A 542 -35.87 -3.92 -3.03
N GLU A 543 -36.56 -2.95 -2.41
CA GLU A 543 -36.24 -2.46 -1.07
C GLU A 543 -36.44 -3.55 -0.01
N GLU A 544 -37.57 -4.25 -0.03
CA GLU A 544 -37.84 -5.38 0.87
C GLU A 544 -36.80 -6.49 0.71
N SER A 545 -36.40 -6.80 -0.53
CA SER A 545 -35.36 -7.80 -0.82
C SER A 545 -33.98 -7.36 -0.35
N TYR A 546 -33.67 -6.07 -0.48
CA TYR A 546 -32.41 -5.51 0.02
C TYR A 546 -32.34 -5.54 1.55
N GLU A 547 -33.41 -5.17 2.24
CA GLU A 547 -33.49 -5.25 3.71
C GLU A 547 -33.38 -6.69 4.22
N LYS A 548 -34.06 -7.64 3.55
CA LYS A 548 -33.94 -9.08 3.84
C LYS A 548 -32.52 -9.62 3.64
N TYR A 549 -31.77 -9.06 2.68
CA TYR A 549 -30.40 -9.48 2.40
C TYR A 549 -29.39 -8.92 3.43
N MET A 550 -29.67 -7.73 3.99
CA MET A 550 -28.80 -7.06 4.96
C MET A 550 -29.01 -7.57 6.40
N LYS A 551 -30.18 -8.11 6.70
CA LYS A 551 -30.44 -8.92 7.90
C LYS A 551 -29.84 -10.31 7.74
#